data_AF-A0A562XD26-F1
#
_entry.id   AF-A0A562XD26-F1
#
_cell.length_a   1.000
_cell.length_b   1.000
_cell.length_c   1.000
_cell.angle_alpha   90.00
_cell.angle_beta   90.00
_cell.angle_gamma   90.00
#
_symmetry.space_group_name_H-M   'P 1'
#
loop_
_entity.id
_entity.type
_entity.pdbx_description
1 polymer ?
#
loop_
_entity_poly.entity_id
_entity_poly.type
_entity_poly.pdbx_seq_one_letter_code
_entity_poly.pdbx_strand_id
1 'polypeptide(L)'
;MYGGGICTFSPSIKGFDKLFQDGVHIVYFDSPDDCFNKIKEYLKDDKFEKIAQNGHSRALEITNAKRVSKFMCETIFERSFSEDYEWREFMFKNGEKI
;
A
#
# COMPACT_ATOMS: atom_id res chain seq x y z
N MET A 1 5.94 1.50 8.32
CA MET A 1 5.79 2.81 7.63
C MET A 1 4.32 3.20 7.44
N TYR A 2 3.40 2.33 6.99
CA TYR A 2 1.95 2.69 6.90
C TYR A 2 1.11 2.29 8.13
N GLY A 3 1.43 1.16 8.76
CA GLY A 3 0.70 0.64 9.92
C GLY A 3 0.81 1.48 11.20
N GLY A 4 1.58 2.56 11.21
CA GLY A 4 1.76 3.44 12.37
C GLY A 4 0.77 4.60 12.47
N GLY A 5 -0.13 4.80 11.49
CA GLY A 5 -1.07 5.92 11.51
C GLY A 5 -0.42 7.27 11.21
N ILE A 6 0.59 7.28 10.32
CA ILE A 6 1.33 8.49 9.94
C ILE A 6 1.05 8.79 8.46
N CYS A 7 0.87 10.07 8.13
CA CYS A 7 0.77 10.53 6.75
C CYS A 7 2.11 10.29 6.05
N THR A 8 2.13 9.32 5.13
CA THR A 8 3.37 8.90 4.46
C THR A 8 3.53 9.65 3.16
N PHE A 9 4.69 10.29 2.99
CA PHE A 9 5.16 10.86 1.74
C PHE A 9 6.19 9.91 1.14
N SER A 10 6.03 9.57 -0.13
CA SER A 10 6.93 8.64 -0.81
C SER A 10 7.20 9.10 -2.24
N PRO A 11 8.41 8.89 -2.78
CA PRO A 11 8.60 9.03 -4.22
C PRO A 11 7.64 8.12 -4.99
N SER A 12 7.22 8.52 -6.19
CA SER A 12 6.44 7.67 -7.08
C SER A 12 7.23 6.39 -7.43
N ILE A 13 6.79 5.22 -6.93
CA ILE A 13 7.39 3.91 -7.23
C ILE A 13 6.42 3.12 -8.10
N LYS A 14 6.87 2.68 -9.28
CA LYS A 14 6.05 1.91 -10.21
C LYS A 14 5.48 0.65 -9.54
N GLY A 15 4.15 0.49 -9.60
CA GLY A 15 3.43 -0.66 -9.06
C GLY A 15 2.93 -0.47 -7.62
N PHE A 16 3.40 0.55 -6.89
CA PHE A 16 2.87 0.86 -5.55
C PHE A 16 1.48 1.53 -5.62
N ASP A 17 1.19 2.20 -6.73
CA ASP A 17 -0.12 2.80 -7.06
C ASP A 17 -1.26 1.78 -7.07
N LYS A 18 -0.93 0.49 -7.29
CA LYS A 18 -1.88 -0.63 -7.19
C LYS A 18 -2.27 -0.98 -5.76
N LEU A 19 -1.41 -0.65 -4.79
CA LEU A 19 -1.61 -0.97 -3.37
C LEU A 19 -2.17 0.24 -2.61
N PHE A 20 -1.65 1.43 -2.93
CA PHE A 20 -1.95 2.69 -2.25
C PHE A 20 -2.22 3.78 -3.29
N GLN A 21 -3.36 4.46 -3.14
CA GLN A 21 -3.81 5.48 -4.07
C GLN A 21 -3.28 6.85 -3.61
N ASP A 22 -2.74 7.61 -4.57
CA ASP A 22 -2.25 8.96 -4.32
C ASP A 22 -3.34 9.89 -3.79
N GLY A 23 -2.99 10.74 -2.83
CA GLY A 23 -3.90 11.69 -2.19
C GLY A 23 -4.99 11.05 -1.31
N VAL A 24 -5.05 9.72 -1.24
CA VAL A 24 -6.04 8.99 -0.43
C VAL A 24 -5.37 8.19 0.67
N HIS A 25 -4.44 7.31 0.31
CA HIS A 25 -3.73 6.42 1.24
C HIS A 25 -2.30 6.90 1.53
N ILE A 26 -1.71 7.61 0.57
CA ILE A 26 -0.32 8.04 0.56
C ILE A 26 -0.22 9.34 -0.25
N VAL A 27 0.81 10.14 0.00
CA VAL A 27 1.16 11.28 -0.87
C VAL A 27 2.40 10.91 -1.68
N TYR A 28 2.24 10.75 -2.98
CA TYR A 28 3.39 10.60 -3.87
C TYR A 28 4.01 11.95 -4.19
N PHE A 29 5.32 11.96 -4.43
CA PHE A 29 6.04 13.14 -4.92
C PHE A 29 7.07 12.76 -6.00
N ASP A 30 7.35 13.70 -6.90
CA ASP A 30 8.24 13.46 -8.03
C ASP A 30 9.63 14.09 -7.86
N SER A 31 9.77 15.05 -6.94
CA SER A 31 11.02 15.71 -6.61
C SER A 31 11.06 16.18 -5.14
N PRO A 32 12.24 16.54 -4.60
CA PRO A 32 12.31 17.15 -3.27
C PRO A 32 11.47 18.43 -3.13
N ASP A 33 11.47 19.30 -4.14
CA ASP A 33 10.69 20.54 -4.11
C ASP A 33 9.18 20.27 -4.11
N ASP A 34 8.73 19.29 -4.90
CA ASP A 34 7.32 18.84 -4.89
C ASP A 34 6.94 18.29 -3.50
N CYS A 35 7.80 17.48 -2.89
CA CYS A 35 7.60 16.97 -1.54
C CYS A 35 7.43 18.11 -0.51
N PHE A 36 8.35 19.09 -0.52
CA PHE A 36 8.24 20.24 0.39
C PHE A 36 6.99 21.09 0.15
N ASN A 37 6.60 21.28 -1.12
CA ASN A 37 5.40 22.02 -1.46
C ASN A 37 4.14 21.30 -0.99
N LYS A 38 4.06 19.97 -1.19
CA LYS A 38 2.95 19.15 -0.70
C LYS A 38 2.90 19.12 0.82
N ILE A 39 4.03 18.99 1.52
CA ILE A 39 4.04 19.10 3.00
C ILE A 39 3.41 20.42 3.45
N LYS A 40 3.83 21.56 2.86
CA LYS A 40 3.26 22.88 3.19
C LYS A 40 1.79 22.98 2.86
N GLU A 41 1.33 22.37 1.76
CA GLU A 41 -0.08 22.36 1.39
C GLU A 41 -0.91 21.59 2.42
N TYR A 42 -0.48 20.38 2.76
CA TYR A 42 -1.21 19.46 3.63
C TYR A 42 -1.27 19.91 5.09
N LEU A 43 -0.34 20.78 5.51
CA LEU A 43 -0.34 21.42 6.83
C LEU A 43 -1.33 22.58 6.96
N LYS A 44 -1.91 23.10 5.88
CA LYS A 44 -2.81 24.28 5.94
C LYS A 44 -4.19 23.96 6.49
N ASP A 45 -4.66 22.75 6.26
CA ASP A 45 -6.03 22.31 6.54
C ASP A 45 -6.06 20.88 7.11
N ASP A 46 -4.94 20.44 7.67
CA ASP A 46 -4.80 19.15 8.35
C ASP A 46 -5.18 17.92 7.49
N LYS A 47 -5.11 18.03 6.15
CA LYS A 47 -5.33 16.92 5.20
C LYS A 47 -4.53 15.66 5.53
N PHE A 48 -3.38 15.84 6.18
CA PHE A 48 -2.49 14.74 6.57
C PHE A 48 -3.17 13.73 7.52
N GLU A 49 -4.11 14.16 8.37
CA GLU A 49 -4.78 13.25 9.32
C GLU A 49 -5.61 12.20 8.58
N LYS A 50 -6.37 12.64 7.58
CA LYS A 50 -7.24 11.75 6.81
C LYS A 50 -6.42 10.77 5.97
N ILE A 51 -5.33 11.23 5.36
CA ILE A 51 -4.40 10.33 4.65
C ILE A 51 -3.78 9.32 5.60
N ALA A 52 -3.35 9.75 6.79
CA ALA A 52 -2.77 8.86 7.78
C ALA A 52 -3.74 7.74 8.20
N GLN A 53 -4.99 8.09 8.48
CA GLN A 53 -6.04 7.14 8.86
C GLN A 53 -6.38 6.16 7.72
N ASN A 54 -6.54 6.68 6.52
CA ASN A 54 -6.85 5.88 5.33
C ASN A 54 -5.69 4.94 4.97
N GLY A 55 -4.46 5.45 4.98
CA GLY A 55 -3.25 4.65 4.71
C GLY A 55 -3.04 3.55 5.74
N HIS A 56 -3.29 3.84 7.03
CA HIS A 56 -3.26 2.83 8.08
C HIS A 56 -4.32 1.75 7.88
N SER A 57 -5.57 2.16 7.62
CA SER A 57 -6.69 1.25 7.37
C SER A 57 -6.41 0.34 6.18
N ARG A 58 -5.94 0.90 5.06
CA ARG A 58 -5.57 0.13 3.86
C ARG A 58 -4.42 -0.84 4.13
N ALA A 59 -3.39 -0.40 4.86
CA ALA A 59 -2.29 -1.27 5.22
C ALA A 59 -2.75 -2.47 6.07
N LEU A 60 -3.61 -2.25 7.06
CA LEU A 60 -4.18 -3.35 7.84
C LEU A 60 -5.08 -4.26 7.00
N GLU A 61 -5.93 -3.69 6.15
CA GLU A 61 -6.81 -4.44 5.26
C GLU A 61 -6.00 -5.44 4.42
N ILE A 62 -4.94 -4.97 3.76
CA ILE A 62 -4.18 -5.82 2.83
C ILE A 62 -3.12 -6.64 3.52
N THR A 63 -2.41 -6.13 4.55
CA THR A 63 -1.27 -6.84 5.16
C THR A 63 -1.54 -7.46 6.53
N ASN A 64 -2.79 -7.57 6.99
CA ASN A 64 -3.02 -8.25 8.26
C ASN A 64 -2.56 -9.72 8.21
N ALA A 65 -2.04 -10.20 9.34
CA ALA A 65 -1.41 -11.51 9.42
C ALA A 65 -2.37 -12.66 9.02
N LYS A 66 -3.66 -12.53 9.32
CA LYS A 66 -4.66 -13.54 8.97
C LYS A 66 -4.79 -13.67 7.45
N ARG A 67 -4.98 -12.55 6.75
CA ARG A 67 -5.12 -12.50 5.28
C ARG A 67 -3.84 -12.99 4.58
N VAL A 68 -2.68 -12.50 5.02
CA VAL A 68 -1.37 -12.91 4.47
C VAL A 68 -1.14 -14.41 4.66
N SER A 69 -1.36 -14.94 5.86
CA SER A 69 -1.17 -16.37 6.15
C SER A 69 -2.13 -17.24 5.34
N LYS A 70 -3.36 -16.76 5.13
CA LYS A 70 -4.34 -17.46 4.30
C LYS A 70 -3.91 -17.54 2.85
N PHE A 71 -3.45 -16.43 2.25
CA PHE A 71 -2.88 -16.43 0.90
C PHE A 71 -1.68 -17.39 0.78
N MET A 72 -0.77 -17.38 1.76
CA MET A 72 0.37 -18.30 1.81
C MET A 72 -0.08 -19.77 1.84
N CYS A 73 -1.01 -20.13 2.72
CA CYS A 73 -1.55 -21.49 2.80
C CYS A 73 -2.25 -21.91 1.51
N GLU A 74 -3.09 -21.04 0.93
CA GLU A 74 -3.78 -21.34 -0.32
C GLU A 74 -2.78 -21.54 -1.47
N THR A 75 -1.72 -20.74 -1.52
CA THR A 75 -0.65 -20.87 -2.52
C THR A 75 0.17 -22.16 -2.35
N ILE A 76 0.70 -22.40 -1.14
CA ILE A 76 1.62 -23.52 -0.86
C ILE A 76 0.91 -24.87 -1.04
N PHE A 77 -0.35 -24.95 -0.63
CA PHE A 77 -1.13 -26.19 -0.73
C PHE A 77 -1.95 -26.27 -2.02
N GLU A 78 -1.67 -25.42 -3.02
CA GLU A 78 -2.32 -25.38 -4.33
C GLU A 78 -3.86 -25.39 -4.25
N ARG A 79 -4.41 -24.65 -3.29
CA ARG A 79 -5.86 -24.50 -3.09
C ARG A 79 -6.37 -23.33 -3.92
N SER A 80 -7.65 -23.38 -4.28
CA SER A 80 -8.32 -22.24 -4.90
C SER A 80 -8.28 -21.01 -3.99
N PHE A 81 -7.99 -19.84 -4.57
CA PHE A 81 -8.03 -18.58 -3.85
C PHE A 81 -9.45 -18.22 -3.46
N SER A 82 -9.67 -17.93 -2.18
CA SER A 82 -11.00 -17.59 -1.66
C SER A 82 -11.26 -16.09 -1.53
N GLU A 83 -10.23 -15.26 -1.75
CA GLU A 83 -10.32 -13.80 -1.80
C GLU A 83 -9.51 -13.28 -2.99
N ASP A 84 -9.79 -12.06 -3.42
CA ASP A 84 -8.94 -11.39 -4.39
C ASP A 84 -7.75 -10.75 -3.66
N TYR A 85 -6.59 -11.41 -3.72
CA TYR A 85 -5.38 -10.94 -3.04
C TYR A 85 -4.51 -10.07 -3.95
N GLU A 86 -4.03 -8.96 -3.40
CA GLU A 86 -3.14 -8.01 -4.07
C GLU A 86 -1.84 -8.67 -4.58
N TRP A 87 -1.40 -9.74 -3.92
CA TRP A 87 -0.13 -10.40 -4.23
C TRP A 87 -0.21 -11.43 -5.36
N ARG A 88 -1.41 -11.74 -5.87
CA ARG A 88 -1.60 -12.77 -6.91
C ARG A 88 -0.79 -12.49 -8.16
N GLU A 89 -0.65 -11.21 -8.52
CA GLU A 89 0.12 -10.83 -9.71
C GLU A 89 1.65 -10.97 -9.55
N PHE A 90 2.13 -11.31 -8.35
CA PHE A 90 3.55 -11.49 -8.03
C PHE A 90 3.90 -12.94 -7.67
N MET A 91 3.13 -13.90 -8.18
CA MET A 91 3.39 -15.32 -7.98
C MET A 91 4.41 -15.85 -8.99
N PHE A 92 5.36 -16.65 -8.49
CA PHE A 92 6.41 -17.28 -9.31
C PHE A 92 6.61 -18.74 -8.90
N LYS A 93 6.85 -19.62 -9.87
CA LYS A 93 7.23 -21.02 -9.69
C LYS A 93 8.43 -21.31 -10.58
N ASN A 94 9.53 -21.80 -10.00
CA ASN A 94 10.78 -22.07 -10.71
C ASN A 94 11.35 -20.89 -11.52
N GLY A 95 11.13 -19.65 -11.05
CA GLY A 95 11.58 -18.43 -11.74
C GLY A 95 10.62 -17.93 -12.83
N GLU A 96 9.55 -18.66 -13.12
CA GLU A 96 8.53 -18.27 -14.09
C GLU A 96 7.30 -17.71 -13.38
N LYS A 97 6.69 -16.68 -13.96
CA LYS A 97 5.45 -16.08 -13.44
C LYS A 97 4.28 -17.03 -13.72
N ILE A 98 3.42 -17.24 -12.73
CA ILE A 98 2.22 -18.10 -12.82
C ILE A 98 0.93 -17.32 -12.59
#